data_AF-Q8MHY2-F1
#
_entry.id   AF-Q8MHY2-F1
#
_cell.length_a   1.000
_cell.length_b   1.000
_cell.length_c   1.000
_cell.angle_alpha   90.00
_cell.angle_beta   90.00
_cell.angle_gamma   90.00
#
_symmetry.space_group_name_H-M   'P 1'
#
loop_
_entity.id
_entity.type
_entity.pdbx_description
1 polymer ?
#
loop_
_entity_poly.entity_id
_entity_poly.type
_entity_poly.pdbx_seq_one_letter_code
_entity_poly.pdbx_strand_id
1 'polypeptide(L)'
;CSRCTADQLEILKVMGILPFSAPSCGLITKTDAERLCNALLYGGAYPPPCKQELAASLALGLERSERSVRVYHECFGKCKGLLVPELYSSPSAACIQCLDCRLLYPP
;
A
#
# COMPACT_ATOMS: atom_id res chain seq x y z
N CYS A 1 -16.54 8.60 -6.64
CA CYS A 1 -16.83 7.66 -7.75
C CYS A 1 -18.28 7.82 -8.19
N SER A 2 -18.52 7.83 -9.50
CA SER A 2 -19.87 7.81 -10.10
C SER A 2 -20.26 6.39 -10.48
N ARG A 3 -21.50 6.17 -10.94
CA ARG A 3 -21.98 4.89 -11.45
C ARG A 3 -22.05 4.94 -12.98
N CYS A 4 -21.77 3.82 -13.65
CA CYS A 4 -21.99 3.71 -15.10
C CYS A 4 -23.45 4.01 -15.48
N THR A 5 -23.64 4.56 -16.67
CA THR A 5 -24.94 4.52 -17.36
C THR A 5 -25.25 3.09 -17.84
N ALA A 6 -26.50 2.86 -18.27
CA ALA A 6 -26.90 1.57 -18.84
C ALA A 6 -26.01 1.17 -20.04
N ASP A 7 -25.81 2.09 -20.99
CA ASP A 7 -25.01 1.85 -22.20
C ASP A 7 -23.55 1.53 -21.86
N GLN A 8 -22.94 2.28 -20.94
CA GLN A 8 -21.56 2.03 -20.49
C GLN A 8 -21.42 0.64 -19.85
N LEU A 9 -22.40 0.23 -19.04
CA LEU A 9 -22.41 -1.09 -18.40
C LEU A 9 -22.56 -2.21 -19.42
N GLU A 10 -23.42 -2.04 -20.43
CA GLU A 10 -23.60 -3.01 -21.52
C GLU A 10 -22.33 -3.16 -22.36
N ILE A 11 -21.68 -2.05 -22.74
CA ILE A 11 -20.41 -2.08 -23.46
C ILE A 11 -19.35 -2.88 -22.69
N LEU A 12 -19.19 -2.63 -21.38
CA LEU A 12 -18.24 -3.36 -20.54
C LEU A 12 -18.54 -4.85 -20.43
N LYS A 13 -19.83 -5.24 -20.46
CA LYS A 13 -20.25 -6.65 -20.48
C LYS A 13 -19.92 -7.31 -21.82
N VAL A 14 -20.26 -6.66 -22.94
CA VAL A 14 -20.00 -7.17 -24.28
C VAL A 14 -18.49 -7.32 -24.55
N MET A 15 -17.67 -6.40 -24.04
CA MET A 15 -16.22 -6.47 -24.11
C MET A 15 -15.59 -7.52 -23.17
N GLY A 16 -16.39 -8.20 -22.35
CA GLY A 16 -15.91 -9.23 -21.42
C GLY A 16 -15.16 -8.69 -20.20
N ILE A 17 -15.23 -7.39 -19.91
CA ILE A 17 -14.62 -6.78 -18.73
C ILE A 17 -15.44 -7.08 -17.47
N LEU A 18 -16.76 -7.17 -17.62
CA LEU A 18 -17.70 -7.51 -16.55
C LEU A 18 -18.55 -8.72 -16.94
N PRO A 19 -18.97 -9.56 -15.98
CA PRO A 19 -19.93 -10.63 -16.27
C PRO A 19 -21.31 -10.05 -16.58
N PHE A 20 -22.11 -10.74 -17.40
CA PHE A 20 -23.47 -10.32 -17.74
C PHE A 20 -24.39 -10.17 -16.51
N SER A 21 -24.11 -10.92 -15.44
CA SER A 21 -24.81 -10.84 -14.15
C SER A 21 -24.48 -9.58 -13.34
N ALA A 22 -23.48 -8.77 -13.72
CA ALA A 22 -23.12 -7.56 -12.97
C ALA A 22 -24.30 -6.55 -12.93
N PRO A 23 -24.81 -6.20 -11.75
CA PRO A 23 -25.97 -5.31 -11.63
C PRO A 23 -25.60 -3.84 -11.80
N SER A 24 -24.33 -3.50 -11.58
CA SER A 24 -23.80 -2.14 -11.75
C SER A 24 -22.28 -2.12 -11.77
N CYS A 25 -21.71 -0.99 -12.18
CA CYS A 25 -20.27 -0.74 -12.12
C CYS A 25 -20.01 0.71 -11.67
N GLY A 26 -19.00 0.90 -10.82
CA GLY A 26 -18.53 2.21 -10.40
C GLY A 26 -17.46 2.72 -11.35
N LEU A 27 -17.42 4.04 -11.57
CA LEU A 27 -16.42 4.74 -12.34
C LEU A 27 -15.61 5.66 -11.43
N ILE A 28 -14.31 5.69 -11.67
CA ILE A 28 -13.35 6.60 -11.05
C ILE A 28 -12.69 7.41 -12.16
N THR A 29 -12.45 8.70 -11.92
CA THR A 29 -11.74 9.52 -12.92
C THR A 29 -10.29 9.07 -13.00
N LYS A 30 -9.64 9.27 -14.15
CA LYS A 30 -8.22 8.94 -14.33
C LYS A 30 -7.36 9.59 -13.23
N THR A 31 -7.57 10.87 -12.96
CA THR A 31 -6.83 11.62 -11.94
C THR A 31 -7.03 11.04 -10.54
N ASP A 32 -8.25 10.66 -10.19
CA ASP A 32 -8.52 10.04 -8.88
C ASP A 32 -7.90 8.64 -8.78
N ALA A 33 -7.90 7.86 -9.86
CA ALA A 33 -7.24 6.56 -9.90
C ALA A 33 -5.72 6.70 -9.73
N GLU A 34 -5.09 7.67 -10.43
CA GLU A 34 -3.67 7.96 -10.28
C GLU A 34 -3.31 8.40 -8.86
N ARG A 35 -4.11 9.28 -8.26
CA ARG A 35 -3.94 9.72 -6.87
C ARG A 35 -4.08 8.56 -5.89
N LEU A 36 -5.08 7.71 -6.08
CA LEU A 36 -5.32 6.53 -5.25
C LEU A 36 -4.14 5.55 -5.36
N CYS A 37 -3.69 5.24 -6.57
CA CYS A 37 -2.51 4.39 -6.78
C CYS A 37 -1.27 5.00 -6.13
N ASN A 38 -1.04 6.31 -6.27
CA ASN A 38 0.12 6.94 -5.66
C ASN A 38 0.09 6.88 -4.13
N ALA A 39 -1.06 7.14 -3.52
CA ALA A 39 -1.22 7.06 -2.08
C ALA A 39 -0.97 5.63 -1.55
N LEU A 40 -1.44 4.60 -2.26
CA LEU A 40 -1.31 3.21 -1.85
C LEU A 40 0.08 2.61 -2.15
N LEU A 41 0.68 2.93 -3.30
CA LEU A 41 1.94 2.33 -3.75
C LEU A 41 3.16 3.11 -3.26
N TYR A 42 3.09 4.44 -3.27
CA TYR A 42 4.23 5.33 -3.00
C TYR A 42 4.06 6.17 -1.72
N GLY A 43 3.07 5.88 -0.89
CA GLY A 43 2.87 6.55 0.41
C GLY A 43 3.94 6.24 1.47
N GLY A 44 4.99 5.49 1.12
CA GLY A 44 6.06 5.11 2.02
C GLY A 44 6.95 6.30 2.37
N ALA A 45 7.28 6.45 3.65
CA ALA A 45 8.25 7.42 4.13
C ALA A 45 9.62 6.76 4.32
N TYR A 46 10.69 7.51 4.06
CA TYR A 46 12.00 7.10 4.54
C TYR A 46 12.03 7.15 6.07
N PRO A 47 12.69 6.19 6.74
CA PRO A 47 12.93 6.30 8.17
C PRO A 47 13.62 7.64 8.48
N PRO A 48 13.18 8.36 9.53
CA PRO A 48 13.81 9.62 9.89
C PRO A 48 15.30 9.40 10.20
N PRO A 49 16.21 10.24 9.69
CA PRO A 49 17.62 10.16 10.03
C PRO A 49 17.80 10.54 11.51
N CYS A 50 18.05 9.55 12.37
CA CYS A 50 18.38 9.81 13.77
C CYS A 50 19.78 10.43 13.86
N LYS A 51 19.91 11.55 14.58
CA LYS A 51 21.21 12.16 14.89
C LYS A 51 22.04 11.16 15.72
N GLN A 52 23.14 10.69 15.13
CA GLN A 52 24.41 10.22 15.72
C GLN A 52 24.31 9.88 17.22
N GLU A 53 24.22 8.61 17.62
CA GLU A 53 25.37 7.89 18.20
C GLU A 53 25.27 6.35 18.09
N LEU A 54 24.61 5.84 17.03
CA LEU A 54 24.73 4.44 16.61
C LEU A 54 24.75 4.33 15.08
N ALA A 55 25.69 5.03 14.45
CA ALA A 55 25.97 4.98 13.01
C ALA A 55 26.37 3.57 12.48
N ALA A 56 26.20 2.51 13.27
CA ALA A 56 26.73 1.17 13.06
C ALA A 56 25.68 0.03 13.03
N SER A 57 24.38 0.30 13.22
CA SER A 57 23.32 -0.61 12.72
C SER A 57 22.97 -0.33 11.23
N LEU A 58 23.78 0.54 10.60
CA LEU A 58 24.13 0.59 9.18
C LEU A 58 23.09 0.03 8.21
N ALA A 59 22.32 0.94 7.60
CA ALA A 59 21.92 0.90 6.19
C ALA A 59 21.15 -0.31 5.60
N LEU A 60 21.06 -1.47 6.26
CA LEU A 60 20.59 -2.74 5.69
C LEU A 60 20.10 -3.78 6.73
N GLY A 61 20.10 -3.47 8.03
CA GLY A 61 20.00 -4.48 9.10
C GLY A 61 18.90 -4.28 10.14
N LEU A 62 17.63 -4.08 9.73
CA LEU A 62 16.47 -4.46 10.56
C LEU A 62 16.34 -6.00 10.63
N GLU A 63 17.46 -6.68 10.85
CA GLU A 63 17.49 -8.08 11.24
C GLU A 63 17.03 -8.12 12.70
N ARG A 64 15.71 -8.05 12.88
CA ARG A 64 15.03 -8.52 14.10
C ARG A 64 15.43 -7.75 15.36
N SER A 65 14.77 -6.62 15.64
CA SER A 65 14.36 -6.44 17.05
C SER A 65 13.65 -7.74 17.42
N GLU A 66 13.93 -8.34 18.59
CA GLU A 66 13.31 -9.60 19.03
C GLU A 66 11.77 -9.55 18.94
N ARG A 67 11.19 -8.35 18.90
CA ARG A 67 9.76 -8.06 18.84
C ARG A 67 9.21 -7.79 17.43
N SER A 68 10.07 -7.70 16.42
CA SER A 68 9.61 -7.41 15.06
C SER A 68 8.92 -8.61 14.42
N VAL A 69 7.84 -8.36 13.68
CA VAL A 69 6.96 -9.40 13.13
C VAL A 69 6.92 -9.30 11.61
N ARG A 70 7.12 -10.42 10.92
CA ARG A 70 6.95 -10.47 9.46
C ARG A 70 5.47 -10.36 9.12
N VAL A 71 5.16 -9.45 8.20
CA VAL A 71 3.80 -9.20 7.71
C VAL A 71 3.74 -9.35 6.20
N TYR A 72 2.54 -9.58 5.68
CA TYR A 72 2.28 -9.81 4.27
C TYR A 72 0.89 -9.30 3.89
N HIS A 73 0.75 -8.75 2.68
CA HIS A 73 -0.54 -8.40 2.09
C HIS A 73 -0.61 -8.77 0.61
N GLU A 74 -1.85 -8.87 0.10
CA GLU A 74 -2.16 -9.16 -1.32
C GLU A 74 -3.04 -8.07 -1.99
N CYS A 75 -3.15 -6.91 -1.35
CA CYS A 75 -3.85 -5.76 -1.93
C CYS A 75 -3.03 -5.17 -3.10
N PHE A 76 -3.67 -5.00 -4.28
CA PHE A 76 -3.06 -4.40 -5.48
C PHE A 76 -1.71 -5.03 -5.90
N GLY A 77 -1.56 -6.35 -5.71
CA GLY A 77 -0.30 -7.06 -5.92
C GLY A 77 0.01 -7.91 -4.69
N LYS A 78 1.28 -7.93 -4.27
CA LYS A 78 1.67 -8.53 -2.99
C LYS A 78 2.95 -7.91 -2.49
N CYS A 79 3.10 -7.82 -1.17
CA CYS A 79 4.30 -7.29 -0.56
C CYS A 79 4.55 -7.98 0.79
N LYS A 80 5.82 -8.15 1.13
CA LYS A 80 6.26 -8.62 2.45
C LYS A 80 6.92 -7.47 3.19
N GLY A 81 6.63 -7.37 4.48
CA GLY A 81 7.19 -6.33 5.33
C GLY A 81 7.61 -6.86 6.70
N LEU A 82 8.24 -5.98 7.47
CA LEU A 82 8.56 -6.20 8.86
C LEU A 82 7.91 -5.09 9.71
N LEU A 83 6.95 -5.47 10.55
CA LEU A 83 6.38 -4.59 11.57
C LEU A 83 7.40 -4.39 12.68
N VAL A 84 7.65 -3.14 13.04
CA VAL A 84 8.49 -2.70 14.15
C VAL A 84 7.58 -2.06 15.20
N PRO A 85 7.12 -2.82 16.22
CA PRO A 85 6.16 -2.32 17.21
C PRO A 85 6.61 -1.05 17.93
N GLU A 86 7.91 -0.86 18.09
CA GLU A 86 8.51 0.32 18.72
C GLU A 86 8.21 1.62 17.97
N LEU A 87 7.89 1.54 16.68
CA LEU A 87 7.49 2.69 15.84
C LEU A 87 5.98 2.93 15.82
N TYR A 88 5.16 2.03 16.36
CA TYR A 88 3.70 2.14 16.33
C TYR A 88 3.19 3.07 17.45
N SER A 89 3.33 4.37 17.24
CA SER A 89 2.87 5.42 18.17
C SER A 89 1.42 5.85 17.93
N SER A 90 0.87 5.59 16.74
CA SER A 90 -0.50 5.90 16.36
C SER A 90 -0.96 5.00 15.20
N PRO A 91 -2.28 4.94 14.89
CA PRO A 91 -2.79 4.16 13.75
C PRO A 91 -2.22 4.56 12.39
N SER A 92 -1.67 5.76 12.26
CA SER A 92 -1.04 6.27 11.03
C SER A 92 0.49 6.26 11.09
N ALA A 93 1.08 5.73 12.16
CA ALA A 93 2.52 5.70 12.33
C ALA A 93 3.16 4.71 11.34
N ALA A 94 4.17 5.16 10.62
CA ALA A 94 4.90 4.33 9.66
C ALA A 94 5.81 3.33 10.39
N CYS A 95 5.27 2.14 10.67
CA CYS A 95 5.91 1.11 11.49
C CYS A 95 6.20 -0.20 10.74
N ILE A 96 5.79 -0.31 9.47
CA ILE A 96 6.02 -1.50 8.65
C ILE A 96 7.07 -1.18 7.59
N GLN A 97 8.23 -1.82 7.64
CA GLN A 97 9.24 -1.69 6.60
C GLN A 97 8.97 -2.68 5.46
N CYS A 98 8.80 -2.17 4.24
CA CYS A 98 8.73 -3.00 3.04
C CYS A 98 10.08 -3.70 2.79
N LEU A 99 10.07 -5.01 2.53
CA LEU A 99 11.31 -5.76 2.27
C LEU A 99 11.89 -5.49 0.87
N ASP A 100 11.07 -5.02 -0.07
CA ASP A 100 11.50 -4.77 -1.45
C ASP A 100 12.04 -3.33 -1.62
N CYS A 101 11.29 -2.31 -1.19
CA CYS A 101 11.67 -0.90 -1.37
C CYS A 101 12.28 -0.23 -0.13
N ARG A 102 12.30 -0.91 1.02
CA ARG A 102 12.87 -0.43 2.31
C ARG A 102 12.22 0.82 2.92
N LEU A 103 11.18 1.37 2.31
CA LEU A 103 10.36 2.44 2.87
C LEU A 103 9.50 1.92 4.04
N LEU A 104 9.14 2.82 4.96
CA LEU A 104 8.21 2.58 6.05
C LEU A 104 6.79 2.99 5.65
N TYR A 105 5.83 2.14 5.97
CA TYR A 105 4.41 2.35 5.72
C TYR A 105 3.62 2.21 7.03
N PRO A 106 2.49 2.92 7.17
CA PRO A 106 1.52 2.61 8.20
C PRO A 106 0.89 1.22 7.98
N PRO A 107 0.25 0.63 9.01
CA PRO A 107 -0.49 -0.61 8.89
C PRO A 107 -1.58 -0.63 7.81
#